data_AF-A0A9E5UWC3-F1
#
_entry.id   AF-A0A9E5UWC3-F1
#
_cell.length_a   1.000
_cell.length_b   1.000
_cell.length_c   1.000
_cell.angle_alpha   90.00
_cell.angle_beta   90.00
_cell.angle_gamma   90.00
#
_symmetry.space_group_name_H-M   'P 1'
#
loop_
_entity.id
_entity.type
_entity.pdbx_description
1 polymer ?
#
loop_
_entity_poly.entity_id
_entity_poly.type
_entity_poly.pdbx_seq_one_letter_code
_entity_poly.pdbx_strand_id
1 'polypeptide(L)'
;MNRWATRAVLRAPADPHFPLAVVAAVVAFALPIERTDPKETVRFIGLLLGGSVMMLVGFLDDWMDLSPLKIYLGQLMAGAISVLFLIFIETFNNPPHGGRWCRAFPTGSR
;
A
#
# COMPACT_ATOMS: atom_id res chain seq x y z
N MET A 1 22.82 -6.34 33.09
CA MET A 1 21.85 -6.36 31.97
C MET A 1 22.35 -7.36 30.95
N ASN A 2 21.65 -8.49 30.79
CA ASN A 2 22.28 -9.75 30.39
C ASN A 2 21.96 -10.05 28.92
N ARG A 3 22.97 -10.49 28.14
CA ARG A 3 22.90 -10.72 26.68
C ARG A 3 21.82 -11.72 26.22
N TRP A 4 21.20 -12.43 27.15
CA TRP A 4 20.11 -13.38 26.91
C TRP A 4 18.78 -12.70 26.57
N ALA A 5 18.47 -11.55 27.18
CA ALA A 5 17.26 -10.80 26.87
C ALA A 5 17.30 -10.16 25.47
N THR A 6 18.50 -9.80 25.00
CA THR A 6 18.69 -9.17 23.69
C THR A 6 18.48 -10.16 22.53
N ARG A 7 18.76 -11.45 22.72
CA ARG A 7 18.64 -12.47 21.66
C ARG A 7 17.21 -12.96 21.41
N ALA A 8 16.30 -12.81 22.37
CA ALA A 8 14.90 -13.21 22.23
C ALA A 8 14.09 -12.21 21.39
N VAL A 9 14.48 -10.93 21.38
CA VAL A 9 13.83 -9.86 20.59
C VAL A 9 14.29 -9.87 19.13
N LEU A 10 15.49 -10.38 18.84
CA LEU A 10 16.15 -10.34 17.53
C LEU A 10 15.72 -11.45 16.55
N ARG A 11 14.63 -12.19 16.80
CA ARG A 11 14.26 -13.36 16.00
C ARG A 11 12.75 -13.51 15.84
N ALA A 12 12.09 -12.46 15.33
CA ALA A 12 10.70 -12.56 14.89
C ALA A 12 10.70 -12.82 13.37
N PRO A 13 10.46 -14.07 12.91
CA PRO A 13 10.59 -14.44 11.50
C PRO A 13 9.33 -14.16 10.65
N ALA A 14 8.51 -13.17 11.02
CA ALA A 14 7.42 -12.66 10.19
C ALA A 14 6.81 -11.47 10.92
N ASP A 15 6.75 -10.31 10.27
CA ASP A 15 5.88 -9.25 10.72
C ASP A 15 4.41 -9.67 10.48
N PRO A 16 3.58 -9.87 11.52
CA PRO A 16 2.21 -10.36 11.34
C PRO A 16 1.27 -9.30 10.73
N HIS A 17 1.76 -8.06 10.59
CA HIS A 17 0.95 -6.90 10.24
C HIS A 17 0.62 -6.84 8.76
N PHE A 18 1.55 -7.18 7.87
CA PHE A 18 1.28 -7.21 6.43
C PHE A 18 0.23 -8.24 6.02
N PRO A 19 0.32 -9.53 6.40
CA PRO A 19 -0.71 -10.51 6.04
C PRO A 19 -2.09 -10.12 6.62
N LEU A 20 -2.13 -9.55 7.82
CA LEU A 20 -3.37 -9.01 8.39
C LEU A 20 -3.93 -7.85 7.55
N ALA A 21 -3.07 -6.94 7.08
CA ALA A 21 -3.47 -5.85 6.19
C ALA A 21 -4.00 -6.36 4.84
N VAL A 22 -3.41 -7.41 4.27
CA VAL A 22 -3.91 -8.06 3.05
C VAL A 22 -5.30 -8.64 3.28
N VAL A 23 -5.50 -9.38 4.39
CA VAL A 23 -6.82 -9.94 4.74
C VAL A 23 -7.84 -8.81 4.90
N ALA A 24 -7.51 -7.75 5.62
CA ALA A 24 -8.39 -6.60 5.80
C ALA A 24 -8.75 -5.93 4.47
N ALA A 25 -7.77 -5.77 3.57
CA ALA A 25 -7.97 -5.20 2.24
C ALA A 25 -8.89 -6.07 1.37
N VAL A 26 -8.71 -7.40 1.40
CA VAL A 26 -9.57 -8.36 0.68
C VAL A 26 -11.00 -8.36 1.23
N VAL A 27 -11.15 -8.31 2.56
CA VAL A 27 -12.47 -8.18 3.20
C VAL A 27 -13.15 -6.88 2.78
N ALA A 28 -12.42 -5.75 2.79
CA ALA A 28 -12.94 -4.47 2.35
C ALA A 28 -13.37 -4.50 0.87
N PHE A 29 -12.60 -5.17 0.01
CA PHE A 29 -12.93 -5.35 -1.41
C PHE A 29 -14.13 -6.30 -1.62
N ALA A 30 -14.39 -7.23 -0.70
CA ALA A 30 -15.54 -8.14 -0.77
C ALA A 30 -16.87 -7.50 -0.33
N LEU A 31 -16.82 -6.34 0.33
CA LEU A 31 -18.04 -5.62 0.71
C LEU A 31 -18.76 -5.08 -0.54
N PRO A 32 -20.11 -5.09 -0.56
CA PRO A 32 -20.91 -4.63 -1.69
C PRO A 32 -20.96 -3.09 -1.74
N ILE A 33 -19.81 -2.47 -1.98
CA ILE A 33 -19.64 -1.03 -2.14
C ILE A 33 -19.73 -0.70 -3.63
N GLU A 34 -20.43 0.38 -3.99
CA GLU A 34 -20.50 0.86 -5.37
C GLU A 34 -19.10 1.22 -5.88
N ARG A 35 -18.66 0.56 -6.96
CA ARG A 35 -17.38 0.83 -7.61
C ARG A 35 -17.56 1.88 -8.69
N THR A 36 -16.84 3.00 -8.56
CA THR A 36 -16.92 4.12 -9.50
C THR A 36 -15.85 4.06 -10.59
N ASP A 37 -14.81 3.23 -10.43
CA ASP A 37 -13.71 3.08 -11.38
C ASP A 37 -13.69 1.69 -12.05
N PRO A 38 -13.81 1.60 -13.39
CA PRO A 38 -13.71 0.35 -14.13
C PRO A 38 -12.39 -0.42 -13.93
N LYS A 39 -11.30 0.27 -13.57
CA LYS A 39 -9.97 -0.33 -13.37
C LYS A 39 -9.60 -0.55 -11.91
N GLU A 40 -10.53 -0.33 -10.97
CA GLU A 40 -10.29 -0.48 -9.53
C GLU A 40 -9.69 -1.86 -9.18
N THR A 41 -10.23 -2.92 -9.79
CA THR A 41 -9.74 -4.30 -9.57
C THR A 41 -8.29 -4.48 -9.98
N VAL A 42 -7.88 -3.89 -11.11
CA VAL A 42 -6.50 -3.98 -11.60
C VAL A 42 -5.56 -3.23 -10.67
N ARG A 43 -5.95 -2.02 -10.22
CA ARG A 43 -5.16 -1.23 -9.27
C ARG A 43 -5.04 -1.95 -7.91
N PHE A 44 -6.13 -2.56 -7.45
CA PHE A 44 -6.16 -3.33 -6.20
C PHE A 44 -5.22 -4.54 -6.26
N ILE A 45 -5.27 -5.32 -7.34
CA ILE A 45 -4.36 -6.45 -7.55
C ILE A 45 -2.91 -5.95 -7.59
N GLY A 46 -2.64 -4.85 -8.29
CA GLY A 46 -1.33 -4.22 -8.33
C GLY A 46 -0.81 -3.80 -6.96
N LEU A 47 -1.68 -3.24 -6.13
CA LEU A 47 -1.34 -2.79 -4.77
C LEU A 47 -0.94 -3.98 -3.90
N LEU A 48 -1.72 -5.07 -3.94
CA LEU A 48 -1.42 -6.28 -3.19
C LEU A 48 -0.13 -6.94 -3.68
N LEU A 49 0.09 -7.01 -5.00
CA LEU A 49 1.30 -7.60 -5.58
C LEU A 49 2.54 -6.75 -5.26
N GLY A 50 2.49 -5.44 -5.49
CA GLY A 50 3.60 -4.53 -5.20
C GLY A 50 3.96 -4.50 -3.71
N GLY A 51 2.95 -4.46 -2.85
CA GLY A 51 3.14 -4.56 -1.39
C GLY A 51 3.73 -5.90 -0.97
N SER A 52 3.27 -7.01 -1.56
CA SER A 52 3.79 -8.35 -1.23
C SER A 52 5.25 -8.49 -1.64
N VAL A 53 5.65 -7.94 -2.78
CA VAL A 53 7.05 -7.90 -3.19
C VAL A 53 7.90 -7.10 -2.20
N MET A 54 7.42 -5.94 -1.72
CA MET A 54 8.13 -5.20 -0.68
C MET A 54 8.25 -5.97 0.63
N MET A 55 7.17 -6.64 1.07
CA MET A 55 7.22 -7.50 2.26
C MET A 55 8.27 -8.61 2.08
N LEU A 56 8.29 -9.28 0.94
CA LEU A 56 9.26 -10.34 0.66
C LEU A 56 10.70 -9.81 0.65
N VAL A 57 10.94 -8.63 0.07
CA VAL A 57 12.27 -8.00 0.07
C VAL A 57 12.69 -7.61 1.49
N GLY A 58 11.80 -7.02 2.29
CA GLY A 58 12.07 -6.69 3.68
C GLY A 58 12.33 -7.93 4.53
N PHE A 59 11.53 -8.98 4.34
CA PHE A 59 11.73 -10.26 5.01
C PHE A 59 13.07 -10.91 4.64
N LEU A 60 13.45 -10.80 3.37
CA LEU A 60 14.73 -11.30 2.87
C LEU A 60 15.91 -10.49 3.41
N ASP A 61 15.73 -9.18 3.59
CA ASP A 61 16.69 -8.28 4.23
C ASP A 61 16.91 -8.65 5.70
N ASP A 62 15.83 -8.85 6.46
CA ASP A 62 15.88 -9.27 7.86
C ASP A 62 16.63 -10.61 8.04
N TRP A 63 16.59 -11.50 7.05
CA TRP A 63 17.28 -12.80 7.12
C TRP A 63 18.73 -12.75 6.64
N MET A 64 19.01 -12.02 5.55
CA MET A 64 20.30 -12.10 4.87
C MET A 64 21.17 -10.84 4.99
N ASP A 65 20.68 -9.81 5.68
CA ASP A 65 21.34 -8.50 5.86
C ASP A 65 21.82 -7.96 4.49
N LEU A 66 20.84 -7.61 3.65
CA LEU A 66 21.11 -7.31 2.25
C LEU A 66 21.88 -6.00 2.11
N SER A 67 22.77 -5.95 1.12
CA SER A 67 23.46 -4.70 0.82
C SER A 67 22.48 -3.62 0.33
N PRO A 68 22.75 -2.32 0.60
CA PRO A 68 21.83 -1.23 0.24
C PRO A 68 21.40 -1.21 -1.23
N LEU A 69 22.28 -1.66 -2.14
CA LEU A 69 21.99 -1.77 -3.56
C LEU A 69 20.87 -2.78 -3.84
N LYS A 70 20.86 -3.93 -3.15
CA LYS A 70 19.84 -4.97 -3.33
C LYS A 70 18.48 -4.50 -2.80
N ILE A 71 18.46 -3.79 -1.68
CA ILE A 71 17.24 -3.17 -1.13
C ILE A 71 16.68 -2.15 -2.13
N TYR A 72 17.54 -1.29 -2.69
CA TYR A 72 17.13 -0.32 -3.70
C TYR A 72 16.53 -0.98 -4.95
N LEU A 73 17.14 -2.08 -5.41
CA LEU A 73 16.62 -2.82 -6.56
C LEU A 73 15.25 -3.45 -6.26
N GLY A 74 15.05 -3.99 -5.05
CA GLY A 74 13.76 -4.47 -4.59
C GLY A 74 12.68 -3.38 -4.59
N GLN A 75 13.04 -2.18 -4.12
CA GLN A 75 12.14 -1.03 -4.13
C GLN A 75 11.80 -0.56 -5.56
N LEU A 76 12.77 -0.59 -6.46
CA LEU A 76 12.57 -0.26 -7.87
C LEU A 76 11.62 -1.25 -8.55
N MET A 77 11.76 -2.55 -8.27
CA MET A 77 10.84 -3.57 -8.77
C MET A 77 9.41 -3.36 -8.27
N ALA A 78 9.22 -3.10 -6.97
CA ALA A 78 7.89 -2.83 -6.42
C ALA A 78 7.26 -1.55 -7.00
N GLY A 79 8.06 -0.51 -7.22
CA GLY A 79 7.62 0.71 -7.91
C GLY A 79 7.21 0.42 -9.36
N ALA A 80 8.00 -0.37 -10.09
CA ALA A 80 7.69 -0.76 -11.46
C ALA A 80 6.37 -1.54 -11.56
N ILE A 81 6.12 -2.48 -10.62
CA ILE A 81 4.84 -3.18 -10.52
C ILE A 81 3.70 -2.18 -10.31
N SER A 82 3.86 -1.23 -9.40
CA SER A 82 2.82 -0.22 -9.13
C SER A 82 2.48 0.64 -10.36
N VAL A 83 3.49 1.01 -11.14
CA VAL A 83 3.31 1.74 -12.40
C VAL A 83 2.59 0.88 -13.45
N LEU A 84 2.97 -0.40 -13.58
CA LEU A 84 2.35 -1.33 -14.54
C LEU A 84 0.88 -1.58 -14.24
N PHE A 85 0.50 -1.66 -12.96
CA PHE A 85 -0.89 -1.85 -12.53
C PHE A 85 -1.69 -0.55 -12.44
N LEU A 86 -1.17 0.56 -12.99
CA LEU A 86 -1.86 1.84 -13.06
C LEU A 86 -2.26 2.35 -11.67
N ILE A 87 -1.42 2.15 -10.65
CA ILE A 87 -1.64 2.81 -9.35
C ILE A 87 -1.33 4.29 -9.53
N PHE A 88 -2.37 5.07 -9.81
CA PHE A 88 -2.33 6.51 -9.81
C PHE A 88 -3.34 7.08 -8.82
N ILE A 89 -2.90 8.12 -8.11
CA ILE A 89 -3.75 8.87 -7.18
C ILE A 89 -4.50 9.91 -8.01
N GLU A 90 -5.75 9.59 -8.35
CA GLU A 90 -6.59 10.40 -9.24
C GLU A 90 -7.19 11.62 -8.55
N THR A 91 -7.43 11.53 -7.24
CA THR A 91 -7.94 12.64 -6.42
C THR A 91 -7.08 12.81 -5.18
N PHE A 92 -6.43 13.97 -5.07
CA PHE A 92 -5.83 14.43 -3.83
C PHE A 92 -6.89 15.27 -3.10
N ASN A 93 -7.44 14.76 -1.99
CA ASN A 93 -8.32 15.56 -1.14
C ASN A 93 -7.45 16.57 -0.40
N ASN A 94 -7.30 17.78 -0.91
CA ASN A 94 -6.45 18.83 -0.31
C ASN A 94 -7.13 19.46 0.92
N PRO A 95 -6.63 19.25 2.15
CA PRO A 95 -7.18 19.88 3.35
C PRO A 95 -6.15 20.89 3.89
N PRO A 96 -6.14 22.10 3.32
CA PRO A 96 -6.22 23.32 4.14
C PRO A 96 -7.45 24.19 3.84
N HIS A 97 -8.13 23.96 2.70
CA HIS A 97 -9.31 24.73 2.27
C HIS A 97 -10.37 23.80 1.67
N GLY A 98 -11.00 22.99 2.53
CA GLY A 98 -12.33 22.38 2.36
C GLY A 98 -12.75 21.98 0.94
N GLY A 99 -12.92 20.67 0.73
CA GLY A 99 -13.40 20.10 -0.52
C GLY A 99 -14.54 20.88 -1.19
N ARG A 100 -14.45 20.99 -2.52
CA ARG A 100 -15.55 21.27 -3.46
C ARG A 100 -16.64 22.24 -2.99
N TRP A 101 -16.27 23.50 -2.75
CA TRP A 101 -17.20 24.65 -2.69
C TRP A 101 -16.98 25.62 -3.84
N CYS A 102 -17.07 25.15 -5.09
CA CYS A 102 -17.36 26.01 -6.24
C CYS A 102 -18.49 25.40 -7.06
N ARG A 103 -19.69 25.42 -6.47
CA ARG A 103 -20.94 25.46 -7.24
C ARG A 103 -21.85 26.54 -6.64
N ALA A 104 -21.34 27.77 -6.58
CA ALA A 104 -22.19 28.94 -6.65
C ALA A 104 -22.44 29.18 -8.14
N PHE A 105 -23.65 28.87 -8.62
CA PHE A 105 -24.40 29.62 -9.64
C PHE A 105 -25.75 28.92 -9.81
N PRO A 106 -26.82 29.35 -9.10
CA PRO A 106 -28.17 29.08 -9.54
C PRO A 106 -28.46 29.98 -10.74
N THR A 107 -28.18 29.51 -11.95
CA THR A 107 -28.77 30.11 -13.15
C THR A 107 -30.21 29.63 -13.25
N GLY A 108 -31.12 30.42 -12.68
CA GLY A 108 -32.50 30.71 -13.09
C GLY A 108 -33.42 29.63 -13.68
N SER A 109 -34.63 29.59 -13.08
CA SER A 109 -35.95 29.32 -13.66
C SER A 109 -36.24 27.93 -14.24
N ARG A 110 -37.03 27.14 -13.50
CA ARG A 110 -38.48 26.95 -13.72
C ARG A 110 -39.14 26.44 -12.43
#